data_AF-A0A2H1WIN3-F1
#
_entry.id   AF-A0A2H1WIN3-F1
#
_cell.length_a   1.000
_cell.length_b   1.000
_cell.length_c   1.000
_cell.angle_alpha   90.00
_cell.angle_beta   90.00
_cell.angle_gamma   90.00
#
_symmetry.space_group_name_H-M   'P 1'
#
loop_
_entity.id
_entity.type
_entity.pdbx_description
1 polymer ?
#
loop_
_entity_poly.entity_id
_entity_poly.type
_entity_poly.pdbx_seq_one_letter_code
_entity_poly.pdbx_strand_id
1 'polypeptide(L)'
;MLISSSSARSHCSCDAKFRECLRRTNSLVSAQIGVTYFNILGPQCFRNAHPIVKCVRKTRITGQKCEEYELDYTKPKMWQWFDNETF
;
A
#
# COMPACT_ATOMS: atom_id res chain seq x y z
N MET A 1 -17.95 -11.58 -9.70
CA MET A 1 -16.86 -12.34 -9.03
C MET A 1 -15.97 -11.33 -8.33
N LEU A 2 -16.11 -11.20 -7.02
CA LEU A 2 -15.16 -10.42 -6.23
C LEU A 2 -13.86 -11.21 -6.22
N ILE A 3 -12.89 -10.81 -7.04
CA ILE A 3 -11.52 -11.27 -6.89
C ILE A 3 -11.05 -10.69 -5.55
N SER A 4 -11.33 -11.40 -4.45
CA SER A 4 -10.44 -11.37 -3.30
C SER A 4 -9.18 -12.06 -3.78
N SER A 5 -8.34 -11.32 -4.52
CA SER A 5 -7.00 -11.81 -4.86
C SER A 5 -6.27 -11.98 -3.54
N SER A 6 -6.11 -13.23 -3.14
CA SER A 6 -5.13 -13.67 -2.16
C SER A 6 -3.73 -13.45 -2.72
N SER A 7 -3.41 -12.20 -3.08
CA SER A 7 -2.03 -11.76 -3.07
C SER A 7 -1.56 -11.90 -1.62
N ALA A 8 -0.41 -12.52 -1.41
CA ALA A 8 0.18 -12.60 -0.08
C ALA A 8 0.42 -11.17 0.40
N ARG A 9 -0.50 -10.64 1.21
CA ARG A 9 -0.36 -9.31 1.78
C ARG A 9 0.79 -9.32 2.78
N SER A 10 1.72 -8.39 2.63
CA SER A 10 2.93 -8.34 3.44
C SER A 10 2.86 -7.18 4.46
N HIS A 11 3.83 -7.14 5.38
CA HIS A 11 3.96 -6.02 6.30
C HIS A 11 4.31 -4.76 5.50
N CYS A 12 3.72 -3.60 5.81
CA CYS A 12 3.94 -2.37 5.02
C CYS A 12 5.42 -1.99 4.89
N SER A 13 6.26 -2.32 5.89
CA SER A 13 7.71 -2.10 5.78
C SER A 13 8.39 -2.98 4.73
N CYS A 14 7.89 -4.19 4.48
CA CYS A 14 8.42 -5.09 3.46
C CYS A 14 8.08 -4.57 2.07
N ASP A 15 6.82 -4.16 1.85
CA ASP A 15 6.41 -3.56 0.59
C ASP A 15 7.16 -2.24 0.32
N ALA A 16 7.40 -1.41 1.34
CA ALA A 16 8.21 -0.19 1.21
C ALA A 16 9.67 -0.50 0.78
N LYS A 17 10.31 -1.48 1.42
CA LYS A 17 11.67 -1.94 1.04
C LYS A 17 11.70 -2.53 -0.36
N PHE A 18 10.68 -3.28 -0.74
CA PHE A 18 10.58 -3.85 -2.08
C PHE A 18 10.46 -2.76 -3.15
N ARG A 19 9.60 -1.76 -2.93
CA ARG A 19 9.48 -0.58 -3.79
C ARG A 19 10.82 0.14 -3.94
N GLU A 20 11.50 0.37 -2.83
CA GLU A 20 12.81 1.02 -2.84
C GLU A 20 13.85 0.19 -3.61
N CYS A 21 13.89 -1.12 -3.40
CA CYS A 21 14.75 -2.04 -4.14
C CYS A 21 14.52 -1.93 -5.65
N LEU A 22 13.27 -2.00 -6.10
CA LEU A 22 12.92 -1.89 -7.51
C LEU A 22 13.33 -0.54 -8.13
N ARG A 23 13.18 0.56 -7.38
CA ARG A 23 13.63 1.91 -7.80
C ARG A 23 15.15 1.98 -7.91
N ARG A 24 15.88 1.43 -6.93
CA ARG A 24 17.36 1.41 -6.92
C ARG A 24 17.95 0.56 -8.03
N THR A 25 17.31 -0.56 -8.39
CA THR A 25 17.74 -1.42 -9.50
C THR A 25 17.72 -0.71 -10.85
N ASN A 26 16.84 0.28 -11.02
CA ASN A 26 16.79 1.18 -12.19
C ASN A 26 16.88 0.46 -13.56
N SER A 27 16.06 -0.57 -13.75
CA SER A 27 15.97 -1.33 -15.01
C SER A 27 14.54 -1.27 -15.56
N LEU A 28 14.37 -1.50 -16.87
CA LEU A 28 13.04 -1.58 -17.48
C LEU A 28 12.17 -2.65 -16.78
N VAL A 29 12.76 -3.80 -16.48
CA VAL A 29 12.07 -4.91 -15.82
C VAL A 29 11.66 -4.53 -14.39
N SER A 30 12.55 -3.88 -13.62
CA SER A 30 12.21 -3.47 -12.25
C SER A 30 11.15 -2.37 -12.22
N ALA A 31 11.15 -1.46 -13.19
CA ALA A 31 10.10 -0.47 -13.36
C ALA A 31 8.76 -1.12 -13.70
N GLN A 32 8.75 -2.10 -14.62
CA GLN A 32 7.55 -2.85 -14.96
C GLN A 32 6.98 -3.61 -13.75
N ILE A 33 7.83 -4.33 -13.00
CA ILE A 33 7.41 -5.01 -11.77
C ILE A 33 6.82 -4.02 -10.76
N GLY A 34 7.46 -2.86 -10.59
CA GLY A 34 6.99 -1.80 -9.71
C GLY A 34 5.60 -1.30 -10.08
N VAL A 35 5.39 -0.94 -11.34
CA VAL A 35 4.09 -0.48 -11.84
C VAL A 35 3.03 -1.59 -11.71
N THR A 36 3.36 -2.82 -12.09
CA THR A 36 2.41 -3.94 -11.99
C THR A 36 2.00 -4.19 -10.52
N TYR A 37 2.96 -4.30 -9.61
CA TYR A 37 2.65 -4.60 -8.21
C TYR A 37 1.95 -3.43 -7.52
N PHE A 38 2.51 -2.22 -7.58
CA PHE A 38 2.03 -1.10 -6.77
C PHE A 38 0.93 -0.26 -7.43
N ASN A 39 0.84 -0.21 -8.76
CA ASN A 39 -0.12 0.67 -9.44
C ASN A 39 -1.30 -0.11 -10.04
N ILE A 40 -1.05 -1.29 -10.61
CA ILE A 40 -2.10 -2.11 -11.26
C ILE A 40 -2.76 -3.06 -10.25
N LEU A 41 -1.98 -3.92 -9.59
CA LEU A 41 -2.51 -4.86 -8.59
C LEU A 41 -2.86 -4.14 -7.29
N GLY A 42 -1.99 -3.21 -6.88
CA GLY A 42 -2.19 -2.32 -5.76
C GLY A 42 -2.61 -3.00 -4.45
N PRO A 43 -1.94 -4.08 -4.01
CA PRO A 43 -2.35 -4.81 -2.82
C PRO A 43 -2.28 -3.92 -1.58
N GLN A 44 -3.11 -4.22 -0.59
CA GLN A 44 -2.99 -3.65 0.74
C GLN A 44 -1.89 -4.35 1.54
N CYS A 45 -1.21 -3.60 2.40
CA CYS A 45 -0.24 -4.09 3.37
C CYS A 45 -0.79 -3.97 4.79
N PHE A 46 -0.21 -4.70 5.76
CA PHE A 46 -0.61 -4.56 7.16
C PHE A 46 0.48 -3.89 8.01
N ARG A 47 0.06 -3.10 9.02
CA ARG A 47 0.94 -2.57 10.06
C ARG A 47 0.16 -2.34 11.36
N ASN A 48 0.87 -2.31 12.49
CA ASN A 48 0.27 -2.01 13.79
C ASN A 48 0.14 -0.48 13.96
N ALA A 49 -1.09 0.02 14.01
CA ALA A 49 -1.37 1.46 14.03
C ALA A 49 -2.65 1.76 14.81
N HIS A 50 -2.85 3.04 15.16
CA HIS A 50 -4.12 3.52 15.72
C HIS A 50 -5.27 3.33 14.71
N PRO A 51 -6.51 3.07 15.17
CA PRO A 51 -7.63 2.79 14.27
C PRO A 51 -7.84 3.87 13.21
N ILE A 52 -8.09 3.46 11.96
CA ILE A 52 -8.41 4.39 10.87
C ILE A 52 -9.78 5.02 11.12
N VAL A 53 -9.85 6.35 11.09
CA VAL A 53 -11.10 7.12 11.09
C VAL A 53 -11.62 7.25 9.66
N LYS A 54 -10.80 7.81 8.77
CA LYS A 54 -11.15 8.00 7.35
C LYS A 54 -9.91 8.20 6.49
N CYS A 55 -10.11 8.09 5.19
CA CYS A 55 -9.16 8.57 4.20
C CYS A 55 -9.25 10.10 4.09
N VAL A 56 -8.12 10.80 4.20
CA VAL A 56 -8.05 12.27 4.01
C VAL A 56 -7.48 12.65 2.66
N ARG A 57 -6.72 11.76 2.01
CA ARG A 57 -6.16 12.00 0.67
C ARG A 57 -6.13 10.73 -0.16
N LYS A 58 -6.66 10.81 -1.38
CA LYS A 58 -6.68 9.72 -2.36
C LYS A 58 -5.65 9.98 -3.47
N THR A 59 -5.15 8.90 -4.09
CA THR A 59 -4.21 8.97 -5.23
C THR A 59 -4.79 9.76 -6.39
N ARG A 60 -3.98 10.62 -7.01
CA ARG A 60 -4.41 11.46 -8.16
C ARG A 60 -4.71 10.67 -9.45
N ILE A 61 -4.11 9.48 -9.60
CA ILE A 61 -4.18 8.72 -10.86
C ILE A 61 -5.52 7.99 -11.00
N THR A 62 -5.89 7.15 -10.02
CA THR A 62 -7.11 6.33 -10.09
C THR A 62 -8.18 6.75 -9.09
N GLY A 63 -7.83 7.56 -8.07
CA GLY A 63 -8.74 7.89 -6.96
C GLY A 63 -9.17 6.70 -6.09
N GLN A 64 -8.63 5.50 -6.34
CA GLN A 64 -9.06 4.27 -5.67
C GLN A 64 -8.32 4.04 -4.34
N LYS A 65 -7.05 4.44 -4.27
CA LYS A 65 -6.20 4.23 -3.09
C LYS A 65 -6.17 5.45 -2.20
N CYS A 66 -6.04 5.21 -0.90
CA CYS A 66 -5.80 6.23 0.09
C CYS A 66 -4.30 6.39 0.39
N GLU A 67 -3.78 7.60 0.20
CA GLU A 67 -2.37 7.93 0.46
C GLU A 67 -2.16 8.42 1.89
N GLU A 68 -3.22 8.92 2.54
CA GLU A 68 -3.15 9.50 3.87
C GLU A 68 -4.43 9.25 4.65
N TYR A 69 -4.25 8.75 5.87
CA TYR A 69 -5.33 8.33 6.75
C TYR A 69 -5.34 9.20 8.01
N GLU A 70 -6.54 9.61 8.42
CA GLU A 70 -6.78 10.12 9.77
C GLU A 70 -6.89 8.94 10.73
N LEU A 71 -6.15 8.98 11.85
CA LEU A 71 -6.10 7.91 12.84
C LEU A 71 -6.62 8.40 14.21
N ASP A 72 -7.29 7.51 14.93
CA ASP A 72 -7.78 7.76 16.29
C ASP A 72 -6.71 7.45 17.34
N TYR A 73 -5.89 8.45 17.67
CA TYR A 73 -4.80 8.33 18.65
C TYR A 73 -5.28 8.09 20.09
N THR A 74 -6.58 8.21 20.37
CA THR A 74 -7.13 7.93 21.72
C THR A 74 -7.29 6.44 22.00
N LYS A 75 -7.25 5.60 20.96
CA LYS A 75 -7.45 4.15 21.04
C LYS A 75 -6.15 3.37 20.95
N PRO A 76 -6.06 2.16 21.54
CA PRO A 76 -4.88 1.32 21.39
C PRO A 76 -4.65 0.92 19.93
N LYS A 77 -3.39 0.61 19.60
CA LYS A 77 -3.02 0.17 18.24
C LYS A 77 -3.57 -1.21 17.94
N MET A 78 -3.90 -1.44 16.67
CA MET A 78 -4.31 -2.73 16.14
C MET A 78 -3.66 -3.01 14.79
N TRP A 79 -3.61 -4.28 14.41
CA TRP A 79 -3.20 -4.68 13.08
C TRP A 79 -4.34 -4.42 12.10
N GLN A 80 -4.07 -3.59 11.09
CA GLN A 80 -5.06 -3.22 10.09
C GLN A 80 -4.39 -3.03 8.73
N TRP A 81 -5.23 -3.01 7.70
CA TRP A 81 -4.82 -2.89 6.30
C TRP A 81 -4.67 -1.43 5.88
N PHE A 82 -3.65 -1.15 5.08
CA PHE A 82 -3.37 0.14 4.47
C PHE A 82 -3.10 -0.06 2.98
N ASP A 83 -3.46 0.93 2.17
CA ASP A 83 -3.11 0.92 0.77
C ASP A 83 -1.61 1.18 0.61
N ASN A 84 -0.96 0.40 -0.26
CA ASN A 84 0.44 0.63 -0.59
C ASN A 84 0.62 1.91 -1.42
N GLU A 85 1.74 2.60 -1.18
CA GLU A 85 2.23 3.70 -2.03
C GLU A 85 2.33 3.27 -3.49
N THR A 86 2.08 4.20 -4.40
CA THR A 86 2.32 3.99 -5.84
C THR A 86 3.82 3.96 -6.15
N PHE A 87 4.20 3.13 -7.12
CA PHE A 87 5.59 3.03 -7.61
C PHE A 87 6.08 4.31 -8.23
#